data_AF-T0QZS8-F1
#
_entry.id   AF-T0QZS8-F1
#
_cell.length_a   1.000
_cell.length_b   1.000
_cell.length_c   1.000
_cell.angle_alpha   90.00
_cell.angle_beta   90.00
_cell.angle_gamma   90.00
#
_symmetry.space_group_name_H-M   'P 1'
#
loop_
_entity.id
_entity.type
_entity.pdbx_description
1 polymer ?
#
loop_
_entity_poly.entity_id
_entity_poly.type
_entity_poly.pdbx_seq_one_letter_code
_entity_poly.pdbx_strand_id
1 'polypeptide(L)'
;MNSNDIRNQESYLNLWKSLVALTMVDGIYTDKEQETIESFLSNAILTEEQKIAIREVLKEKFSPYTYVDKITDASHLSQLHHLANILFRSDELDIKEEAFLTKFQSYLTQKIDPLSASRAIQDFQRNDEEKRKEELKKAKGLFLSLVQLFRK
;
A
#
# COMPACT_ATOMS: atom_id res chain seq x y z
N MET A 1 -17.81 5.93 6.43
CA MET A 1 -16.52 5.29 6.09
C MET A 1 -15.57 5.45 7.26
N ASN A 2 -14.86 4.38 7.65
CA ASN A 2 -13.87 4.44 8.72
C ASN A 2 -12.64 5.24 8.26
N SER A 3 -11.95 5.94 9.16
CA SER A 3 -10.73 6.71 8.82
C SER A 3 -9.64 5.81 8.22
N ASN A 4 -9.56 4.55 8.67
CA ASN A 4 -8.65 3.56 8.09
C ASN A 4 -9.00 3.20 6.65
N ASP A 5 -10.29 3.12 6.30
CA ASP A 5 -10.71 2.79 4.93
C ASP A 5 -10.34 3.93 3.96
N ILE A 6 -10.50 5.18 4.41
CA ILE A 6 -10.15 6.37 3.62
C ILE A 6 -8.64 6.42 3.36
N ARG A 7 -7.82 6.22 4.40
CA ARG A 7 -6.35 6.19 4.26
C ARG A 7 -5.87 5.05 3.36
N ASN A 8 -6.54 3.90 3.45
CA ASN A 8 -6.24 2.76 2.60
C ASN A 8 -6.54 3.07 1.13
N GLN A 9 -7.71 3.66 0.85
CA GLN A 9 -8.07 4.09 -0.51
C GLN A 9 -7.14 5.16 -1.07
N GLU A 10 -6.73 6.15 -0.27
CA GLU A 10 -5.77 7.16 -0.67
C GLU A 10 -4.39 6.55 -0.96
N SER A 11 -3.95 5.63 -0.10
CA SER A 11 -2.71 4.88 -0.32
C SER A 11 -2.76 4.07 -1.62
N TYR A 12 -3.90 3.44 -1.92
CA TYR A 12 -4.10 2.66 -3.14
C TYR A 12 -4.11 3.57 -4.38
N LEU A 13 -4.77 4.73 -4.31
CA LEU A 13 -4.74 5.72 -5.39
C LEU A 13 -3.30 6.22 -5.67
N ASN A 14 -2.52 6.50 -4.62
CA ASN A 14 -1.14 6.95 -4.75
C ASN A 14 -0.22 5.86 -5.36
N LEU A 15 -0.48 4.58 -5.10
CA LEU A 15 0.20 3.47 -5.82
C LEU A 15 0.01 3.60 -7.32
N TRP A 16 -1.23 3.79 -7.78
CA TRP A 16 -1.51 3.89 -9.21
C TRP A 16 -0.92 5.15 -9.83
N LYS A 17 -0.98 6.28 -9.12
CA LYS A 17 -0.32 7.52 -9.56
C LYS A 17 1.19 7.37 -9.65
N SER A 18 1.82 6.67 -8.70
CA SER A 18 3.25 6.32 -8.79
C SER A 18 3.55 5.46 -10.00
N LEU A 19 2.75 4.41 -10.25
CA LEU A 19 2.97 3.49 -11.37
C LEU A 19 2.89 4.22 -12.72
N VAL A 20 1.89 5.09 -12.89
CA VAL A 20 1.72 5.90 -14.10
C VAL A 20 2.81 6.97 -14.23
N ALA A 21 3.30 7.52 -13.12
CA ALA A 21 4.44 8.42 -13.18
C ALA A 21 5.77 7.72 -13.55
N LEU A 22 5.86 6.39 -13.40
CA LEU A 22 7.06 5.63 -13.80
C LEU A 22 7.22 5.55 -15.32
N THR A 23 6.13 5.52 -16.09
CA THR A 23 6.17 5.51 -17.57
C THR A 23 6.57 6.86 -18.18
N MET A 24 6.82 7.87 -17.35
CA MET A 24 7.19 9.21 -17.80
C MET A 24 8.65 9.55 -17.46
N VAL A 25 9.41 8.57 -16.94
CA VAL A 25 10.77 8.78 -16.41
C VAL A 25 11.78 9.08 -17.52
N ASP A 26 11.66 8.41 -18.67
CA ASP A 26 12.45 8.67 -19.87
C ASP A 26 11.89 9.84 -20.71
N GLY A 27 10.68 10.29 -20.38
CA GLY A 27 9.95 11.36 -21.04
C GLY A 27 9.26 10.94 -22.34
N ILE A 28 9.27 9.65 -22.68
CA ILE A 28 8.66 9.08 -23.89
C ILE A 28 7.60 8.07 -23.46
N TYR A 29 6.34 8.48 -23.52
CA TYR A 29 5.23 7.57 -23.27
C TYR A 29 4.87 6.84 -24.57
N THR A 30 5.26 5.57 -24.67
CA THR A 30 5.03 4.75 -25.86
C THR A 30 3.61 4.18 -25.91
N ASP A 31 3.12 3.84 -27.11
CA ASP A 31 1.81 3.19 -27.28
C ASP A 31 1.71 1.87 -26.49
N LYS A 32 2.82 1.13 -26.38
CA LYS A 32 2.90 -0.14 -25.66
C LYS A 32 2.81 0.05 -24.13
N GLU A 33 3.47 1.07 -23.59
CA GLU A 33 3.30 1.43 -22.18
C GLU A 33 1.88 1.92 -21.90
N GLN A 34 1.29 2.66 -22.83
CA GLN A 34 -0.09 3.11 -22.71
C GLN A 34 -1.07 1.94 -22.66
N GLU A 35 -0.94 0.96 -23.56
CA GLU A 35 -1.73 -0.26 -23.52
C GLU A 35 -1.53 -1.04 -22.22
N THR A 36 -0.29 -1.12 -21.74
CA THR A 36 0.04 -1.80 -20.49
C THR A 36 -0.60 -1.12 -19.28
N ILE A 37 -0.53 0.21 -19.20
CA ILE A 37 -1.15 0.99 -18.13
C ILE A 37 -2.68 0.90 -18.19
N GLU A 38 -3.29 1.06 -19.36
CA GLU A 38 -4.75 0.93 -19.49
C GLU A 38 -5.21 -0.50 -19.18
N SER A 39 -4.44 -1.53 -19.55
CA SER A 39 -4.68 -2.91 -19.13
C SER A 39 -4.66 -3.04 -17.60
N PHE A 40 -3.66 -2.49 -16.93
CA PHE A 40 -3.63 -2.53 -15.46
C PHE A 40 -4.80 -1.75 -14.83
N LEU A 41 -5.12 -0.56 -15.32
CA LEU A 41 -6.22 0.26 -14.80
C LEU A 41 -7.60 -0.36 -15.04
N SER A 42 -7.77 -1.12 -16.13
CA SER A 42 -9.02 -1.84 -16.41
C SER A 42 -9.30 -2.97 -15.42
N ASN A 43 -8.23 -3.62 -14.93
CA ASN A 43 -8.30 -4.70 -13.96
C ASN A 43 -8.27 -4.19 -12.50
N ALA A 44 -7.97 -2.91 -12.29
CA ALA A 44 -7.91 -2.30 -10.99
C ALA A 44 -9.31 -2.03 -10.41
N ILE A 45 -9.48 -2.31 -9.12
CA ILE A 45 -10.70 -1.95 -8.37
C ILE A 45 -10.65 -0.44 -8.04
N LEU A 46 -10.94 0.39 -9.05
CA LEU A 46 -10.92 1.85 -8.97
C LEU A 46 -12.25 2.43 -9.45
N THR A 47 -12.68 3.54 -8.86
CA THR A 47 -13.80 4.31 -9.39
C THR A 47 -13.39 5.08 -10.65
N GLU A 48 -14.36 5.51 -11.45
CA GLU A 48 -14.05 6.30 -12.65
C GLU A 48 -13.40 7.64 -12.30
N GLU A 49 -13.80 8.28 -11.19
CA GLU A 49 -13.15 9.50 -10.70
C GLU A 49 -11.67 9.26 -10.36
N GLN A 50 -11.36 8.12 -9.76
CA GLN A 50 -9.98 7.74 -9.46
C GLN A 50 -9.18 7.49 -10.73
N LYS A 51 -9.76 6.79 -11.72
CA LYS A 51 -9.11 6.56 -13.02
C LYS A 51 -8.85 7.88 -13.75
N ILE A 52 -9.78 8.83 -13.72
CA ILE A 52 -9.59 10.18 -14.28
C ILE A 52 -8.42 10.87 -13.57
N ALA A 53 -8.41 10.88 -12.24
CA ALA A 53 -7.35 11.51 -11.46
C ALA A 53 -5.96 10.86 -11.68
N ILE A 54 -5.92 9.58 -12.06
CA ILE A 54 -4.67 8.89 -12.45
C ILE A 54 -4.25 9.31 -13.86
N ARG A 55 -5.18 9.38 -14.81
CA ARG A 55 -4.89 9.83 -16.19
C ARG A 55 -4.44 11.29 -16.26
N GLU A 56 -4.85 12.13 -15.31
CA GLU A 56 -4.33 13.50 -15.19
C GLU A 56 -2.83 13.54 -14.87
N VAL A 57 -2.29 12.54 -14.16
CA VAL A 57 -0.86 12.45 -13.85
C VAL A 57 -0.01 12.32 -15.11
N LEU A 58 -0.51 11.63 -16.14
CA LEU A 58 0.16 11.52 -17.44
C LEU A 58 0.40 12.88 -18.10
N LYS A 59 -0.43 13.88 -17.80
CA LYS A 59 -0.35 15.21 -18.42
C LYS A 59 0.70 16.11 -17.77
N GLU A 60 1.00 15.91 -16.49
CA GLU A 60 1.75 16.88 -15.67
C GLU A 60 3.23 16.49 -15.40
N LYS A 61 3.73 15.37 -15.97
CA LYS A 61 5.13 14.90 -15.84
C LYS A 61 5.64 14.90 -14.39
N PHE A 62 4.84 14.36 -13.46
CA PHE A 62 5.25 14.26 -12.07
C PHE A 62 6.32 13.19 -11.85
N SER A 63 7.22 13.46 -10.91
CA SER A 63 8.14 12.46 -10.40
C SER A 63 7.38 11.36 -9.64
N PRO A 64 7.65 10.06 -9.90
CA PRO A 64 6.95 8.95 -9.25
C PRO A 64 7.12 8.95 -7.72
N TYR A 65 8.27 9.43 -7.23
CA TYR A 65 8.57 9.56 -5.81
C TYR A 65 7.56 10.44 -5.05
N THR A 66 6.98 11.45 -5.72
CA THR A 66 5.97 12.37 -5.15
C THR A 66 4.76 11.64 -4.56
N TYR A 67 4.36 10.55 -5.22
CA TYR A 67 3.22 9.76 -4.79
C TYR A 67 3.64 8.60 -3.88
N VAL A 68 4.85 8.05 -4.06
CA VAL A 68 5.35 6.96 -3.21
C VAL A 68 5.42 7.40 -1.75
N ASP A 69 5.84 8.64 -1.49
CA ASP A 69 5.88 9.20 -0.14
C ASP A 69 4.52 9.26 0.57
N LYS A 70 3.43 9.22 -0.21
CA LYS A 70 2.05 9.27 0.29
C LYS A 70 1.41 7.88 0.40
N ILE A 71 2.13 6.82 0.04
CA ILE A 71 1.68 5.44 0.23
C ILE A 71 1.91 5.06 1.69
N THR A 72 0.83 4.80 2.42
CA THR A 72 0.88 4.52 3.86
C THR A 72 0.71 3.04 4.19
N ASP A 73 0.45 2.22 3.18
CA ASP A 73 0.29 0.76 3.30
C ASP A 73 1.49 0.02 2.70
N ALA A 74 2.14 -0.83 3.50
CA ALA A 74 3.27 -1.64 3.05
C ALA A 74 2.89 -2.64 1.92
N SER A 75 1.66 -3.14 1.91
CA SER A 75 1.16 -4.03 0.86
C SER A 75 1.03 -3.29 -0.47
N HIS A 76 0.62 -2.01 -0.45
CA HIS A 76 0.58 -1.18 -1.65
C HIS A 76 2.00 -0.87 -2.17
N LEU A 77 2.97 -0.58 -1.29
CA LEU A 77 4.37 -0.45 -1.72
C LEU A 77 4.90 -1.74 -2.35
N SER A 78 4.55 -2.89 -1.80
CA SER A 78 4.94 -4.20 -2.33
C SER A 78 4.31 -4.49 -3.69
N GLN A 79 3.03 -4.15 -3.86
CA GLN A 79 2.34 -4.22 -5.16
C GLN A 79 3.00 -3.30 -6.18
N LEU A 80 3.31 -2.06 -5.81
CA LEU A 80 4.01 -1.11 -6.68
C LEU A 80 5.38 -1.65 -7.11
N HIS A 81 6.13 -2.26 -6.18
CA HIS A 81 7.40 -2.91 -6.49
C HIS A 81 7.25 -4.00 -7.56
N HIS A 82 6.20 -4.82 -7.47
CA HIS A 82 5.93 -5.87 -8.44
C HIS A 82 5.48 -5.30 -9.80
N LEU A 83 4.54 -4.35 -9.80
CA LEU A 83 4.02 -3.72 -11.02
C LEU A 83 5.10 -2.93 -11.76
N ALA A 84 5.99 -2.23 -11.05
CA ALA A 84 7.14 -1.56 -11.65
C ALA A 84 8.06 -2.55 -12.38
N ASN A 85 8.31 -3.73 -11.80
CA ASN A 85 9.09 -4.77 -12.49
C ASN A 85 8.44 -5.23 -13.79
N ILE A 86 7.12 -5.45 -13.77
CA ILE A 86 6.39 -5.88 -14.97
C ILE A 86 6.43 -4.79 -16.04
N LEU A 87 6.20 -3.53 -15.64
CA LEU A 87 6.18 -2.39 -16.55
C LEU A 87 7.51 -2.23 -17.28
N PHE A 88 8.61 -2.14 -16.52
CA PHE A 88 9.94 -1.95 -17.10
C PHE A 88 10.41 -3.15 -17.92
N ARG A 89 10.03 -4.37 -17.54
CA ARG A 89 10.37 -5.60 -18.29
C ARG A 89 9.39 -5.92 -19.43
N SER A 90 8.41 -5.06 -19.68
CA SER A 90 7.48 -5.24 -20.80
C SER A 90 8.15 -5.00 -22.15
N ASP A 91 9.27 -4.26 -22.16
CA ASP A 91 10.11 -4.02 -23.34
C ASP A 91 11.59 -4.36 -23.09
N GLU A 92 12.44 -4.13 -24.11
CA GLU A 92 13.90 -4.27 -23.95
C GLU A 92 14.43 -3.22 -22.97
N LEU A 93 14.62 -3.65 -21.72
CA LEU A 93 15.14 -2.84 -20.63
C LEU A 93 16.53 -2.26 -20.97
N ASP A 94 16.64 -0.94 -21.08
CA ASP A 94 17.94 -0.30 -21.30
C ASP A 94 18.76 -0.20 -20.00
N ILE A 95 20.07 0.05 -20.10
CA ILE A 95 20.97 0.15 -18.93
C ILE A 95 20.56 1.29 -17.97
N LYS A 96 19.98 2.38 -18.49
CA LYS A 96 19.55 3.54 -17.68
C LYS A 96 18.26 3.23 -16.93
N GLU A 97 17.31 2.57 -17.58
CA GLU A 97 16.08 2.06 -17.01
C GLU A 97 16.38 1.02 -15.93
N GLU A 98 17.35 0.13 -16.16
CA GLU A 98 17.78 -0.84 -15.15
C GLU A 98 18.37 -0.15 -13.92
N ALA A 99 19.24 0.84 -14.12
CA ALA A 99 19.81 1.63 -13.04
C ALA A 99 18.72 2.42 -12.27
N PHE A 100 17.77 3.00 -12.99
CA PHE A 100 16.63 3.71 -12.40
C PHE A 100 15.74 2.77 -11.60
N LEU A 101 15.35 1.63 -12.19
CA LEU A 101 14.53 0.60 -11.56
C LEU A 101 15.19 0.09 -10.28
N THR A 102 16.49 -0.20 -10.32
CA THR A 102 17.25 -0.63 -9.14
C THR A 102 17.20 0.40 -8.02
N LYS A 103 17.41 1.69 -8.35
CA LYS A 103 17.33 2.78 -7.37
C LYS A 103 15.92 2.93 -6.81
N PHE A 104 14.91 2.84 -7.67
CA PHE A 104 13.50 2.94 -7.29
C PHE A 104 13.09 1.78 -6.37
N GLN A 105 13.51 0.55 -6.67
CA GLN A 105 13.27 -0.62 -5.85
C GLN A 105 13.92 -0.50 -4.48
N SER A 106 15.19 -0.08 -4.43
CA SER A 106 15.88 0.17 -3.16
C SER A 106 15.11 1.18 -2.29
N TYR A 107 14.61 2.25 -2.91
CA TYR A 107 13.79 3.24 -2.22
C TYR A 107 12.46 2.68 -1.71
N LEU A 108 11.78 1.81 -2.47
CA LEU A 108 10.57 1.13 -2.01
C LEU A 108 10.85 0.20 -0.83
N THR A 109 11.91 -0.62 -0.88
CA THR A 109 12.29 -1.52 0.21
C THR A 109 12.55 -0.76 1.50
N GLN A 110 13.29 0.35 1.43
CA GLN A 110 13.57 1.21 2.59
C GLN A 110 12.30 1.76 3.27
N LYS A 111 11.17 1.86 2.54
CA LYS A 111 9.87 2.27 3.10
C LYS A 111 9.03 1.09 3.60
N ILE A 112 9.09 -0.06 2.92
CA ILE A 112 8.32 -1.25 3.29
C ILE A 112 8.74 -1.75 4.69
N ASP A 113 10.04 -1.79 4.97
CA ASP A 113 10.57 -2.32 6.23
C ASP A 113 10.02 -1.59 7.46
N PRO A 114 10.12 -0.25 7.60
CA PRO A 114 9.58 0.45 8.75
C PRO A 114 8.05 0.42 8.84
N LEU A 115 7.33 0.41 7.71
CA LEU A 115 5.86 0.30 7.73
C LEU A 115 5.40 -1.10 8.18
N SER A 116 6.08 -2.15 7.75
CA SER A 116 5.81 -3.52 8.16
C SER A 116 6.12 -3.73 9.65
N ALA A 117 7.24 -3.18 10.11
CA ALA A 117 7.60 -3.20 11.53
C ALA A 117 6.58 -2.45 12.40
N SER A 118 6.13 -1.27 11.96
CA SER A 118 5.11 -0.48 12.66
C SER A 118 3.78 -1.23 12.79
N ARG A 119 3.35 -1.92 11.72
CA ARG A 119 2.15 -2.78 11.76
C ARG A 119 2.29 -3.93 12.75
N ALA A 120 3.42 -4.64 12.72
CA ALA A 120 3.67 -5.73 13.64
C ALA A 120 3.62 -5.28 15.12
N ILE A 121 4.12 -4.07 15.42
CA ILE A 121 4.03 -3.48 16.77
C ILE A 121 2.58 -3.17 17.15
N GLN A 122 1.80 -2.58 16.24
CA GLN A 122 0.39 -2.27 16.49
C GLN A 122 -0.45 -3.53 16.73
N ASP A 123 -0.23 -4.57 15.91
CA ASP A 123 -0.91 -5.86 16.05
C ASP A 123 -0.53 -6.54 17.38
N PHE A 124 0.74 -6.46 17.78
CA PHE A 124 1.18 -6.97 19.07
C PHE A 124 0.49 -6.25 20.24
N GLN A 125 0.44 -4.91 20.22
CA GLN A 125 -0.23 -4.11 21.25
C GLN A 125 -1.72 -4.45 21.35
N ARG A 126 -2.40 -4.55 20.21
CA ARG A 126 -3.81 -4.93 20.16
C ARG A 126 -4.06 -6.32 20.74
N ASN A 127 -3.22 -7.30 20.38
CA ASN A 127 -3.31 -8.65 20.91
C ASN A 127 -3.06 -8.70 22.43
N ASP A 128 -2.12 -7.89 22.95
CA ASP A 128 -1.88 -7.79 24.40
C ASP A 128 -3.09 -7.18 25.13
N GLU A 129 -3.71 -6.13 24.57
CA GLU A 129 -4.92 -5.53 25.12
C GLU A 129 -6.11 -6.49 25.12
N GLU A 130 -6.30 -7.24 24.04
CA GLU A 130 -7.36 -8.25 23.93
C GLU A 130 -7.17 -9.35 24.99
N LYS A 131 -5.93 -9.85 25.16
CA LYS A 131 -5.59 -10.81 26.23
C LYS A 131 -5.88 -10.26 27.63
N ARG A 132 -5.46 -9.02 27.94
CA ARG A 132 -5.77 -8.38 29.24
C ARG A 132 -7.26 -8.25 29.48
N LYS A 133 -8.04 -7.90 28.45
CA LYS A 133 -9.50 -7.81 28.54
C LYS A 133 -10.13 -9.18 28.79
N GLU A 134 -9.62 -10.25 28.17
CA GLU A 134 -10.07 -11.62 28.43
C GLU A 134 -9.74 -12.09 29.86
N GLU A 135 -8.53 -11.82 30.34
CA GLU A 135 -8.12 -12.13 31.71
C GLU A 135 -9.00 -11.40 32.74
N LEU A 136 -9.28 -10.11 32.52
CA LEU A 136 -10.20 -9.33 33.34
C LEU A 136 -11.63 -9.91 33.33
N LYS A 137 -12.12 -10.37 32.18
CA LYS A 137 -13.44 -11.03 32.08
C LYS A 137 -13.45 -12.34 32.86
N LYS A 138 -12.40 -13.18 32.74
CA LYS A 138 -12.27 -14.43 33.48
C LYS A 138 -12.22 -14.20 34.99
N ALA A 139 -11.42 -13.23 35.45
CA ALA A 139 -11.33 -12.87 36.86
C ALA A 139 -12.67 -12.42 37.45
N LYS A 140 -13.42 -11.59 36.71
CA LYS A 140 -14.78 -11.18 37.10
C LYS A 140 -15.76 -12.36 37.16
N GLY A 141 -15.69 -13.28 36.18
CA GLY A 141 -16.51 -14.49 36.16
C GLY A 141 -16.23 -15.41 37.36
N LEU A 142 -14.95 -15.62 37.70
CA LEU A 142 -14.54 -16.40 38.87
C LEU A 142 -15.03 -15.75 40.17
N PHE A 143 -14.87 -14.44 40.32
CA PHE A 143 -15.37 -13.72 41.50
C PHE A 143 -16.88 -13.87 41.68
N LEU A 144 -17.65 -13.71 40.61
CA LEU A 144 -19.11 -13.89 40.65
C LEU A 144 -19.50 -15.33 41.06
N SER A 145 -18.78 -16.34 40.56
CA SER A 145 -19.03 -17.73 40.93
C SER A 145 -18.74 -18.03 42.41
N LEU A 146 -17.68 -17.44 42.97
CA LEU A 146 -17.34 -17.56 44.39
C LEU A 146 -18.40 -16.89 45.27
N VAL A 147 -18.84 -15.67 44.92
CA VAL A 147 -19.90 -14.97 45.66
C VAL A 147 -21.21 -15.77 45.68
N GLN A 148 -21.53 -16.48 44.60
CA GLN A 148 -22.71 -17.37 44.56
C GLN A 148 -22.54 -18.60 45.47
N LEU A 149 -21.32 -19.14 45.58
CA LEU A 149 -21.03 -20.30 46.41
C LEU A 149 -21.20 -20.01 47.92
N PHE A 150 -20.76 -18.83 48.37
CA PHE A 150 -20.86 -18.40 49.79
C PHE A 150 -22.23 -17.79 50.17
N ARG A 151 -23.19 -17.75 49.24
CA ARG A 151 -24.56 -17.28 49.49
C ARG A 151 -25.55 -18.43 49.77
N LYS A 152 -25.10 -19.67 49.65
CA LYS A 152 -25.77 -20.89 50.14
C LYS A 152 -25.29 -21.22 51.54
#